data_AF-A0A917S0I3-F1
#
_entry.id   AF-A0A917S0I3-F1
#
_cell.length_a   1.000
_cell.length_b   1.000
_cell.length_c   1.000
_cell.angle_alpha   90.00
_cell.angle_beta   90.00
_cell.angle_gamma   90.00
#
_symmetry.space_group_name_H-M   'P 1'
#
loop_
_entity.id
_entity.type
_entity.pdbx_description
1 polymer ?
#
loop_
_entity_poly.entity_id
_entity_poly.type
_entity_poly.pdbx_seq_one_letter_code
_entity_poly.pdbx_strand_id
1 'polypeptide(L)'
;MSALTAAVEGAGGSITALDVTASGHQRLQIDVTVAARDTTHADELVAVMRAVPGVVIGKVSDRVFLAHIGGKIAMDGKRPIRNRDDLSLVYTPGVARVSMALAANPEDARRLTIKRNSVAVITDGSAVLGLGNVGPYAALPVMEGKAALFKRFGGIDAWPLCLDTQDTEEIISVVRAVAPGFAGINLEDIAAPRCFEIEARLREQLDIPVFHDDQHGTAIVVLAALLNALRVVDKRLDRVRIVMSGAGAAGTAIIRLLLAAGARDLVVSDIDGVVTTDRPGITGELAWIAAHTNRVDLHGTIREAIVGADVFIGVSAPDVITGEDVSRMAERSIVFALANPDPEVDPAEASRYAAVVATGRSDYPNQINNVLAFPGVFRGLLDAQSKEVTTPMLVAAAHALAGVVKDEELNAAYITPSVFHADVHTAVAAAVRTAAGGPVELPKDTEVE
;
A
#
# COMPACT_ATOMS: atom_id res chain seq x y z
N MET A 1 -39.58 -16.26 -1.62
CA MET A 1 -38.86 -15.14 -2.27
C MET A 1 -39.15 -13.82 -1.57
N SER A 2 -40.33 -13.20 -1.74
CA SER A 2 -40.64 -11.89 -1.12
C SER A 2 -40.45 -11.87 0.41
N ALA A 3 -40.89 -12.92 1.13
CA ALA A 3 -40.67 -13.02 2.57
C ALA A 3 -39.18 -13.16 2.98
N LEU A 4 -38.35 -13.76 2.11
CA LEU A 4 -36.90 -13.88 2.34
C LEU A 4 -36.22 -12.53 2.17
N THR A 5 -36.55 -11.80 1.09
CA THR A 5 -36.06 -10.45 0.83
C THR A 5 -36.44 -9.49 1.96
N ALA A 6 -37.70 -9.50 2.38
CA ALA A 6 -38.17 -8.65 3.47
C ALA A 6 -37.47 -8.96 4.81
N ALA A 7 -37.15 -10.23 5.07
CA ALA A 7 -36.43 -10.63 6.28
C ALA A 7 -34.97 -10.12 6.27
N VAL A 8 -34.28 -10.25 5.13
CA VAL A 8 -32.91 -9.73 4.95
C VAL A 8 -32.86 -8.21 5.09
N GLU A 9 -33.75 -7.49 4.39
CA GLU A 9 -33.83 -6.03 4.44
C GLU A 9 -34.22 -5.53 5.84
N GLY A 10 -35.15 -6.22 6.52
CA GLY A 10 -35.57 -5.89 7.88
C GLY A 10 -34.47 -6.03 8.93
N ALA A 11 -33.46 -6.86 8.67
CA ALA A 11 -32.26 -6.99 9.50
C ALA A 11 -31.11 -6.04 9.08
N GLY A 12 -31.34 -5.20 8.06
CA GLY A 12 -30.35 -4.25 7.56
C GLY A 12 -29.33 -4.84 6.57
N GLY A 13 -29.60 -6.03 6.02
CA GLY A 13 -28.85 -6.62 4.91
C GLY A 13 -29.43 -6.22 3.55
N SER A 14 -28.65 -6.42 2.48
CA SER A 14 -29.13 -6.20 1.10
C SER A 14 -28.85 -7.42 0.24
N ILE A 15 -29.88 -7.93 -0.46
CA ILE A 15 -29.69 -8.98 -1.45
C ILE A 15 -29.11 -8.35 -2.72
N THR A 16 -27.91 -8.78 -3.11
CA THR A 16 -27.17 -8.24 -4.27
C THR A 16 -27.24 -9.15 -5.48
N ALA A 17 -27.44 -10.45 -5.29
CA ALA A 17 -27.66 -11.41 -6.38
C ALA A 17 -28.55 -12.56 -5.91
N LEU A 18 -29.31 -13.12 -6.85
CA LEU A 18 -30.17 -14.25 -6.63
C LEU A 18 -30.24 -15.11 -7.89
N ASP A 19 -29.72 -16.34 -7.79
CA ASP A 19 -29.59 -17.24 -8.92
C ASP A 19 -30.32 -18.56 -8.64
N VAL A 20 -31.21 -18.96 -9.54
CA VAL A 20 -31.88 -20.27 -9.43
C VAL A 20 -30.94 -21.36 -9.92
N THR A 21 -30.42 -22.17 -9.01
CA THR A 21 -29.46 -23.24 -9.33
C THR A 21 -30.13 -24.58 -9.64
N ALA A 22 -31.33 -24.82 -9.10
CA ALA A 22 -32.15 -25.96 -9.48
C ALA A 22 -33.64 -25.65 -9.31
N SER A 23 -34.48 -26.20 -10.18
CA SER A 23 -35.93 -26.07 -10.11
C SER A 23 -36.59 -27.44 -10.16
N GLY A 24 -37.32 -27.79 -9.12
CA GLY A 24 -38.12 -29.01 -9.04
C GLY A 24 -39.60 -28.71 -8.83
N HIS A 25 -40.46 -29.70 -9.03
CA HIS A 25 -41.93 -29.53 -8.96
C HIS A 25 -42.46 -29.01 -7.61
N GLN A 26 -41.73 -29.20 -6.52
CA GLN A 26 -42.12 -28.79 -5.17
C GLN A 26 -41.12 -27.87 -4.47
N ARG A 27 -39.91 -27.68 -5.03
CA ARG A 27 -38.82 -26.93 -4.39
C ARG A 27 -38.01 -26.18 -5.42
N LEU A 28 -37.60 -24.98 -5.07
CA LEU A 28 -36.65 -24.15 -5.80
C LEU A 28 -35.36 -24.10 -4.99
N GLN A 29 -34.23 -24.39 -5.61
CA GLN A 29 -32.91 -24.12 -5.04
C GLN A 29 -32.39 -22.81 -5.61
N ILE A 30 -31.99 -21.91 -4.72
CA ILE A 30 -31.47 -20.59 -5.05
C ILE A 30 -30.16 -20.37 -4.32
N ASP A 31 -29.23 -19.74 -5.01
CA ASP A 31 -28.06 -19.13 -4.41
C ASP A 31 -28.39 -17.66 -4.16
N VAL A 32 -28.15 -17.18 -2.95
CA VAL A 32 -28.46 -15.81 -2.55
C VAL A 32 -27.19 -15.15 -2.06
N THR A 33 -26.83 -14.04 -2.69
CA THR A 33 -25.71 -13.20 -2.23
C THR A 33 -26.26 -12.04 -1.43
N VAL A 34 -25.85 -11.94 -0.17
CA VAL A 34 -26.26 -10.90 0.76
C VAL A 34 -25.05 -10.04 1.14
N ALA A 35 -25.20 -8.73 1.05
CA ALA A 35 -24.24 -7.78 1.61
C ALA A 35 -24.49 -7.65 3.12
N ALA A 36 -23.49 -8.06 3.90
CA ALA A 36 -23.43 -7.85 5.34
C ALA A 36 -22.40 -6.75 5.68
N ARG A 37 -22.48 -6.22 6.90
CA ARG A 37 -21.56 -5.17 7.37
C ARG A 37 -20.24 -5.78 7.86
N ASP A 38 -20.36 -6.92 8.51
CA ASP A 38 -19.28 -7.71 9.10
C ASP A 38 -19.78 -9.17 9.28
N THR A 39 -18.93 -10.03 9.82
CA THR A 39 -19.23 -11.45 10.06
C THR A 39 -20.37 -11.65 11.06
N THR A 40 -20.46 -10.81 12.09
CA THR A 40 -21.53 -10.90 13.10
C THR A 40 -22.89 -10.61 12.46
N HIS A 41 -22.97 -9.54 11.66
CA HIS A 41 -24.17 -9.21 10.90
C HIS A 41 -24.50 -10.31 9.88
N ALA A 42 -23.50 -10.95 9.26
CA ALA A 42 -23.75 -12.08 8.37
C ALA A 42 -24.42 -13.26 9.10
N ASP A 43 -23.99 -13.59 10.32
CA ASP A 43 -24.61 -14.63 11.14
C ASP A 43 -26.05 -14.27 11.55
N GLU A 44 -26.30 -13.01 11.89
CA GLU A 44 -27.66 -12.49 12.17
C GLU A 44 -28.58 -12.63 10.95
N LEU A 45 -28.11 -12.24 9.76
CA LEU A 45 -28.86 -12.37 8.50
C LEU A 45 -29.19 -13.83 8.21
N VAL A 46 -28.24 -14.75 8.41
CA VAL A 46 -28.46 -16.19 8.26
C VAL A 46 -29.52 -16.69 9.24
N ALA A 47 -29.48 -16.26 10.49
CA ALA A 47 -30.48 -16.63 11.50
C ALA A 47 -31.89 -16.14 11.12
N VAL A 48 -32.01 -14.90 10.68
CA VAL A 48 -33.28 -14.31 10.22
C VAL A 48 -33.81 -15.02 8.97
N MET A 49 -32.95 -15.34 8.01
CA MET A 49 -33.33 -16.10 6.82
C MET A 49 -33.80 -17.52 7.15
N ARG A 50 -33.19 -18.19 8.15
CA ARG A 50 -33.62 -19.53 8.62
C ARG A 50 -35.00 -19.51 9.29
N ALA A 51 -35.41 -18.37 9.86
CA ALA A 51 -36.72 -18.23 10.49
C ALA A 51 -37.87 -18.08 9.47
N VAL A 52 -37.58 -17.85 8.19
CA VAL A 52 -38.61 -17.70 7.14
C VAL A 52 -39.27 -19.05 6.82
N PRO A 53 -40.60 -19.18 6.95
CA PRO A 53 -41.29 -20.45 6.68
C PRO A 53 -41.04 -20.98 5.26
N GLY A 54 -40.68 -22.26 5.16
CA GLY A 54 -40.39 -22.93 3.89
C GLY A 54 -38.99 -22.68 3.32
N VAL A 55 -38.14 -21.92 4.02
CA VAL A 55 -36.73 -21.72 3.65
C VAL A 55 -35.85 -22.72 4.41
N VAL A 56 -35.00 -23.42 3.67
CA VAL A 56 -33.95 -24.28 4.24
C VAL A 56 -32.61 -23.79 3.71
N ILE A 57 -31.78 -23.26 4.59
CA ILE A 57 -30.44 -22.78 4.22
C ILE A 57 -29.47 -23.95 4.25
N GLY A 58 -28.79 -24.16 3.12
CA GLY A 58 -27.69 -25.12 3.00
C GLY A 58 -26.38 -24.56 3.54
N LYS A 59 -25.33 -24.64 2.74
CA LYS A 59 -24.02 -24.06 3.09
C LYS A 59 -24.09 -22.54 3.00
N VAL A 60 -23.59 -21.88 4.03
CA VAL A 60 -23.28 -20.45 4.02
C VAL A 60 -21.78 -20.34 3.80
N SER A 61 -21.36 -19.41 2.96
CA SER A 61 -19.94 -19.19 2.68
C SER A 61 -19.69 -17.70 2.53
N ASP A 62 -18.59 -17.25 3.11
CA ASP A 62 -18.10 -15.89 2.93
C ASP A 62 -17.42 -15.79 1.56
N ARG A 63 -17.85 -14.83 0.74
CA ARG A 63 -17.29 -14.62 -0.60
C ARG A 63 -15.81 -14.28 -0.58
N VAL A 64 -15.33 -13.61 0.46
CA VAL A 64 -13.91 -13.35 0.66
C VAL A 64 -13.17 -14.67 0.82
N PHE A 65 -13.64 -15.57 1.71
CA PHE A 65 -13.01 -16.87 1.90
C PHE A 65 -13.08 -17.74 0.63
N LEU A 66 -14.20 -17.75 -0.09
CA LEU A 66 -14.34 -18.47 -1.35
C LEU A 66 -13.33 -17.98 -2.40
N ALA A 67 -13.10 -16.66 -2.48
CA ALA A 67 -12.11 -16.08 -3.38
C ALA A 67 -10.65 -16.41 -3.01
N HIS A 68 -10.39 -16.97 -1.82
CA HIS A 68 -9.07 -17.38 -1.37
C HIS A 68 -8.84 -18.91 -1.41
N ILE A 69 -9.83 -19.70 -1.85
CA ILE A 69 -9.66 -21.15 -1.99
C ILE A 69 -8.58 -21.43 -3.05
N GLY A 70 -7.44 -21.99 -2.61
CA GLY A 70 -6.31 -22.28 -3.48
C GLY A 70 -5.35 -21.10 -3.72
N GLY A 71 -5.53 -19.99 -2.99
CA GLY A 71 -4.72 -18.78 -3.14
C GLY A 71 -5.18 -17.87 -4.28
N LYS A 72 -4.53 -16.71 -4.42
CA LYS A 72 -4.91 -15.65 -5.38
C LYS A 72 -4.02 -15.54 -6.61
N ILE A 73 -2.89 -16.24 -6.62
CA ILE A 73 -1.89 -16.18 -7.67
C ILE A 73 -1.56 -17.57 -8.21
N ALA A 74 -1.12 -17.64 -9.46
CA ALA A 74 -0.67 -18.86 -10.11
C ALA A 74 0.56 -18.57 -10.98
N MET A 75 1.39 -19.59 -11.19
CA MET A 75 2.52 -19.53 -12.10
C MET A 75 2.10 -19.96 -13.49
N ASP A 76 2.54 -19.24 -14.52
CA ASP A 76 2.35 -19.65 -15.91
C ASP A 76 3.63 -19.52 -16.72
N GLY A 77 3.82 -20.43 -17.68
CA GLY A 77 4.99 -20.49 -18.54
C GLY A 77 4.93 -19.46 -19.66
N LYS A 78 6.01 -18.67 -19.85
CA LYS A 78 6.09 -17.69 -20.95
C LYS A 78 6.17 -18.32 -22.35
N ARG A 79 6.53 -19.60 -22.44
CA ARG A 79 6.59 -20.36 -23.69
C ARG A 79 5.79 -21.65 -23.54
N PRO A 80 5.00 -22.03 -24.55
CA PRO A 80 4.31 -23.32 -24.53
C PRO A 80 5.32 -24.47 -24.65
N ILE A 81 5.08 -25.57 -23.95
CA ILE A 81 5.87 -26.80 -24.04
C ILE A 81 4.95 -27.88 -24.60
N ARG A 82 4.94 -28.06 -25.93
CA ARG A 82 3.95 -28.92 -26.62
C ARG A 82 4.53 -30.23 -27.11
N ASN A 83 5.83 -30.27 -27.36
CA ASN A 83 6.53 -31.39 -27.96
C ASN A 83 7.96 -31.50 -27.42
N ARG A 84 8.70 -32.51 -27.89
CA ARG A 84 10.08 -32.76 -27.47
C ARG A 84 11.04 -31.64 -27.84
N ASP A 85 10.82 -30.99 -28.98
CA ASP A 85 11.67 -29.90 -29.44
C ASP A 85 11.54 -28.70 -28.52
N ASP A 86 10.30 -28.27 -28.19
CA ASP A 86 10.01 -27.23 -27.21
C ASP A 86 10.67 -27.56 -25.85
N LEU A 87 10.50 -28.80 -25.36
CA LEU A 87 11.09 -29.27 -24.10
C LEU A 87 12.63 -29.20 -24.12
N SER A 88 13.25 -29.57 -25.24
CA SER A 88 14.72 -29.58 -25.39
C SER A 88 15.33 -28.18 -25.35
N LEU A 89 14.55 -27.15 -25.67
CA LEU A 89 14.96 -25.75 -25.63
C LEU A 89 14.85 -25.16 -24.23
N VAL A 90 13.73 -25.39 -23.54
CA VAL A 90 13.48 -24.81 -22.20
C VAL A 90 14.11 -25.63 -21.07
N TYR A 91 14.40 -26.90 -21.31
CA TYR A 91 15.00 -27.82 -20.35
C TYR A 91 16.17 -28.56 -20.97
N THR A 92 16.41 -29.81 -20.58
CA THR A 92 17.56 -30.58 -21.06
C THR A 92 17.39 -31.00 -22.52
N PRO A 93 18.47 -30.94 -23.33
CA PRO A 93 19.82 -30.48 -22.98
C PRO A 93 20.05 -28.97 -23.18
N GLY A 94 19.14 -28.23 -23.81
CA GLY A 94 19.35 -26.84 -24.24
C GLY A 94 19.64 -25.85 -23.11
N VAL A 95 18.96 -25.98 -21.97
CA VAL A 95 19.12 -25.12 -20.79
C VAL A 95 20.55 -25.11 -20.25
N ALA A 96 21.31 -26.21 -20.42
CA ALA A 96 22.69 -26.30 -19.95
C ALA A 96 23.58 -25.24 -20.60
N ARG A 97 23.33 -24.88 -21.86
CA ARG A 97 24.08 -23.79 -22.54
C ARG A 97 23.81 -22.44 -21.90
N VAL A 98 22.57 -22.17 -21.50
CA VAL A 98 22.19 -20.94 -20.79
C VAL A 98 22.85 -20.91 -19.41
N SER A 99 22.83 -22.02 -18.67
CA SER A 99 23.52 -22.13 -17.38
C SER A 99 25.03 -21.88 -17.49
N MET A 100 25.70 -22.45 -18.50
CA MET A 100 27.13 -22.22 -18.73
C MET A 100 27.43 -20.77 -19.14
N ALA A 101 26.55 -20.15 -19.94
CA ALA A 101 26.69 -18.74 -20.30
C ALA A 101 26.57 -17.82 -19.07
N LEU A 102 25.62 -18.11 -18.16
CA LEU A 102 25.46 -17.38 -16.90
C LEU A 102 26.61 -17.63 -15.91
N ALA A 103 27.18 -18.84 -15.89
CA ALA A 103 28.36 -19.13 -15.08
C ALA A 103 29.59 -18.32 -15.56
N ALA A 104 29.71 -18.08 -16.87
CA ALA A 104 30.75 -17.24 -17.44
C ALA A 104 30.46 -15.74 -17.23
N ASN A 105 29.20 -15.31 -17.38
CA ASN A 105 28.78 -13.92 -17.26
C ASN A 105 27.50 -13.80 -16.39
N PRO A 106 27.62 -13.68 -15.06
CA PRO A 106 26.45 -13.64 -14.17
C PRO A 106 25.50 -12.45 -14.40
N GLU A 107 26.00 -11.34 -14.94
CA GLU A 107 25.21 -10.14 -15.24
C GLU A 107 24.10 -10.41 -16.28
N ASP A 108 24.28 -11.41 -17.14
CA ASP A 108 23.27 -11.85 -18.11
C ASP A 108 22.03 -12.49 -17.45
N ALA A 109 22.05 -12.74 -16.14
CA ALA A 109 20.90 -13.31 -15.42
C ALA A 109 19.64 -12.48 -15.62
N ARG A 110 19.76 -11.14 -15.64
CA ARG A 110 18.64 -10.25 -15.91
C ARG A 110 18.11 -10.39 -17.34
N ARG A 111 18.96 -10.72 -18.31
CA ARG A 111 18.57 -10.87 -19.73
C ARG A 111 17.95 -12.24 -20.01
N LEU A 112 18.53 -13.29 -19.44
CA LEU A 112 18.25 -14.68 -19.80
C LEU A 112 17.28 -15.39 -18.85
N THR A 113 16.84 -14.74 -17.76
CA THR A 113 15.98 -15.37 -16.76
C THR A 113 14.82 -14.47 -16.34
N ILE A 114 13.91 -15.02 -15.53
CA ILE A 114 12.80 -14.26 -14.94
C ILE A 114 13.28 -13.09 -14.07
N LYS A 115 14.54 -13.09 -13.60
CA LYS A 115 15.15 -12.01 -12.80
C LYS A 115 14.80 -10.64 -13.37
N ARG A 116 14.76 -10.46 -14.70
CA ARG A 116 14.38 -9.20 -15.38
C ARG A 116 13.17 -8.49 -14.79
N ASN A 117 12.17 -9.26 -14.37
CA ASN A 117 10.83 -8.78 -14.08
C ASN A 117 10.27 -9.34 -12.76
N SER A 118 11.12 -9.94 -11.91
CA SER A 118 10.69 -10.55 -10.67
C SER A 118 10.96 -9.66 -9.46
N VAL A 119 9.99 -9.60 -8.55
CA VAL A 119 10.08 -8.90 -7.26
C VAL A 119 9.74 -9.87 -6.14
N ALA A 120 10.53 -9.86 -5.07
CA ALA A 120 10.23 -10.58 -3.85
C ALA A 120 9.41 -9.68 -2.92
N VAL A 121 8.22 -10.12 -2.51
CA VAL A 121 7.42 -9.46 -1.47
C VAL A 121 7.74 -10.15 -0.14
N ILE A 122 8.63 -9.54 0.65
CA ILE A 122 9.16 -10.10 1.90
C ILE A 122 8.38 -9.55 3.08
N THR A 123 7.98 -10.43 4.00
CA THR A 123 7.39 -10.05 5.30
C THR A 123 7.77 -11.07 6.37
N ASP A 124 7.76 -10.66 7.65
CA ASP A 124 7.76 -11.57 8.82
C ASP A 124 6.36 -11.70 9.46
N GLY A 125 5.37 -10.98 8.93
CA GLY A 125 4.00 -10.92 9.44
C GLY A 125 3.87 -10.21 10.79
N SER A 126 4.84 -9.38 11.18
CA SER A 126 4.85 -8.72 12.49
C SER A 126 4.02 -7.44 12.57
N ALA A 127 3.62 -6.85 11.44
CA ALA A 127 2.79 -5.65 11.39
C ALA A 127 1.77 -5.69 10.23
N VAL A 128 1.01 -6.79 10.12
CA VAL A 128 0.08 -6.98 9.00
C VAL A 128 -1.13 -6.07 9.12
N LEU A 129 -1.23 -5.08 8.23
CA LEU A 129 -2.32 -4.10 8.22
C LEU A 129 -2.49 -3.44 9.61
N GLY A 130 -3.72 -3.35 10.11
CA GLY A 130 -4.03 -2.96 11.50
C GLY A 130 -4.13 -4.13 12.49
N LEU A 131 -3.74 -5.36 12.08
CA LEU A 131 -3.89 -6.57 12.90
C LEU A 131 -2.68 -6.81 13.82
N GLY A 132 -1.57 -6.12 13.59
CA GLY A 132 -0.33 -6.29 14.34
C GLY A 132 0.39 -7.59 13.96
N ASN A 133 1.00 -8.23 14.95
CA ASN A 133 1.80 -9.44 14.75
C ASN A 133 0.91 -10.68 14.69
N VAL A 134 0.58 -11.10 13.48
CA VAL A 134 -0.23 -12.31 13.20
C VAL A 134 0.61 -13.48 12.69
N GLY A 135 1.91 -13.24 12.48
CA GLY A 135 2.87 -14.23 11.99
C GLY A 135 2.80 -14.47 10.48
N PRO A 136 3.76 -15.25 9.94
CA PRO A 136 3.98 -15.39 8.50
C PRO A 136 2.80 -16.05 7.76
N TYR A 137 2.13 -17.02 8.37
CA TYR A 137 1.03 -17.75 7.74
C TYR A 137 -0.21 -16.87 7.54
N ALA A 138 -0.54 -16.04 8.53
CA ALA A 138 -1.67 -15.12 8.44
C ALA A 138 -1.36 -13.92 7.52
N ALA A 139 -0.08 -13.62 7.27
CA ALA A 139 0.35 -12.59 6.31
C ALA A 139 0.22 -13.05 4.84
N LEU A 140 0.27 -14.36 4.55
CA LEU A 140 0.27 -14.90 3.18
C LEU A 140 -0.84 -14.33 2.29
N PRO A 141 -2.12 -14.25 2.71
CA PRO A 141 -3.16 -13.66 1.88
C PRO A 141 -2.83 -12.21 1.50
N VAL A 142 -2.33 -11.39 2.41
CA VAL A 142 -1.98 -9.99 2.11
C VAL A 142 -0.86 -9.95 1.07
N MET A 143 0.19 -10.76 1.24
CA MET A 143 1.33 -10.83 0.34
C MET A 143 0.97 -11.36 -1.06
N GLU A 144 0.10 -12.36 -1.16
CA GLU A 144 -0.47 -12.80 -2.44
C GLU A 144 -1.27 -11.70 -3.12
N GLY A 145 -2.02 -10.91 -2.34
CA GLY A 145 -2.75 -9.74 -2.82
C GLY A 145 -1.79 -8.72 -3.44
N LYS A 146 -0.69 -8.39 -2.74
CA LYS A 146 0.35 -7.51 -3.29
C LYS A 146 0.97 -8.04 -4.56
N ALA A 147 1.29 -9.34 -4.60
CA ALA A 147 1.82 -9.97 -5.80
C ALA A 147 0.85 -9.87 -7.00
N ALA A 148 -0.44 -10.10 -6.77
CA ALA A 148 -1.48 -9.93 -7.79
C ALA A 148 -1.58 -8.47 -8.29
N LEU A 149 -1.43 -7.49 -7.39
CA LEU A 149 -1.46 -6.06 -7.72
C LEU A 149 -0.22 -5.63 -8.50
N PHE A 150 0.97 -6.11 -8.14
CA PHE A 150 2.19 -5.96 -8.95
C PHE A 150 1.99 -6.46 -10.38
N LYS A 151 1.36 -7.63 -10.53
CA LYS A 151 1.09 -8.20 -11.84
C LYS A 151 0.08 -7.38 -12.63
N ARG A 152 -1.03 -7.00 -12.00
CA ARG A 152 -2.14 -6.28 -12.65
C ARG A 152 -1.72 -4.88 -13.10
N PHE A 153 -1.01 -4.16 -12.26
CA PHE A 153 -0.76 -2.72 -12.43
C PHE A 153 0.66 -2.38 -12.90
N GLY A 154 1.64 -3.22 -12.57
CA GLY A 154 3.03 -3.05 -13.01
C GLY A 154 3.48 -4.07 -14.06
N GLY A 155 2.68 -5.10 -14.36
CA GLY A 155 3.10 -6.22 -15.22
C GLY A 155 4.26 -7.03 -14.61
N ILE A 156 4.45 -6.95 -13.29
CA ILE A 156 5.60 -7.51 -12.56
C ILE A 156 5.27 -8.92 -12.05
N ASP A 157 6.23 -9.83 -12.18
CA ASP A 157 6.12 -11.21 -11.70
C ASP A 157 6.57 -11.27 -10.22
N ALA A 158 5.68 -10.89 -9.31
CA ALA A 158 5.98 -10.82 -7.88
C ALA A 158 5.70 -12.14 -7.13
N TRP A 159 6.51 -12.44 -6.11
CA TRP A 159 6.40 -13.66 -5.30
C TRP A 159 6.34 -13.35 -3.81
N PRO A 160 5.32 -13.85 -3.07
CA PRO A 160 5.23 -13.70 -1.63
C PRO A 160 6.24 -14.61 -0.92
N LEU A 161 6.98 -14.05 0.03
CA LEU A 161 7.99 -14.73 0.85
C LEU A 161 7.77 -14.32 2.31
N CYS A 162 6.84 -15.01 2.98
CA CYS A 162 6.60 -14.85 4.41
C CYS A 162 7.62 -15.68 5.20
N LEU A 163 8.47 -15.01 5.98
CA LEU A 163 9.57 -15.62 6.72
C LEU A 163 9.10 -16.00 8.13
N ASP A 164 9.31 -17.26 8.52
CA ASP A 164 9.02 -17.75 9.88
C ASP A 164 10.15 -17.45 10.85
N THR A 165 10.56 -16.18 10.86
CA THR A 165 11.56 -15.61 11.77
C THR A 165 11.31 -14.12 11.93
N GLN A 166 11.57 -13.60 13.12
CA GLN A 166 11.51 -12.17 13.45
C GLN A 166 12.88 -11.65 13.91
N ASP A 167 13.92 -12.47 13.76
CA ASP A 167 15.31 -12.07 14.02
C ASP A 167 15.84 -11.23 12.84
N THR A 168 16.34 -10.04 13.16
CA THR A 168 16.82 -9.08 12.16
C THR A 168 17.93 -9.67 11.28
N GLU A 169 18.91 -10.38 11.87
CA GLU A 169 20.04 -10.93 11.11
C GLU A 169 19.60 -12.09 10.22
N GLU A 170 18.72 -12.95 10.72
CA GLU A 170 18.17 -14.06 9.95
C GLU A 170 17.37 -13.57 8.75
N ILE A 171 16.51 -12.55 8.94
CA ILE A 171 15.77 -11.93 7.83
C ILE A 171 16.74 -11.37 6.79
N ILE A 172 17.74 -10.58 7.19
CA ILE A 172 18.72 -10.00 6.27
C ILE A 172 19.48 -11.11 5.52
N SER A 173 19.90 -12.16 6.22
CA SER A 173 20.62 -13.30 5.66
C SER A 173 19.78 -14.04 4.62
N VAL A 174 18.52 -14.34 4.93
CA VAL A 174 17.59 -15.03 4.02
C VAL A 174 17.33 -14.19 2.78
N VAL A 175 17.01 -12.90 2.95
CA VAL A 175 16.73 -12.01 1.81
C VAL A 175 17.95 -11.92 0.89
N ARG A 176 19.17 -11.82 1.45
CA ARG A 176 20.41 -11.85 0.66
C ARG A 176 20.62 -13.16 -0.09
N ALA A 177 20.30 -14.29 0.54
CA ALA A 177 20.46 -15.60 -0.08
C ALA A 177 19.53 -15.80 -1.28
N VAL A 178 18.31 -15.23 -1.24
CA VAL A 178 17.31 -15.38 -2.32
C VAL A 178 17.38 -14.27 -3.38
N ALA A 179 18.02 -13.13 -3.08
CA ALA A 179 18.17 -11.99 -3.98
C ALA A 179 18.65 -12.32 -5.42
N PRO A 180 19.50 -13.34 -5.69
CA PRO A 180 19.86 -13.70 -7.05
C PRO A 180 18.67 -13.94 -7.99
N GLY A 181 17.53 -14.43 -7.48
CA GLY A 181 16.31 -14.69 -8.26
C GLY A 181 15.44 -13.48 -8.60
N PHE A 182 15.72 -12.30 -8.03
CA PHE A 182 14.86 -11.12 -8.10
C PHE A 182 15.59 -9.89 -8.63
N ALA A 183 14.89 -8.98 -9.30
CA ALA A 183 15.41 -7.65 -9.67
C ALA A 183 14.95 -6.54 -8.72
N GLY A 184 14.21 -6.87 -7.66
CA GLY A 184 13.88 -5.95 -6.59
C GLY A 184 13.29 -6.66 -5.39
N ILE A 185 13.43 -6.04 -4.22
CA ILE A 185 12.88 -6.50 -2.95
C ILE A 185 11.86 -5.49 -2.47
N ASN A 186 10.62 -5.93 -2.25
CA ASN A 186 9.57 -5.16 -1.60
C ASN A 186 9.41 -5.68 -0.17
N LEU A 187 9.84 -4.90 0.82
CA LEU A 187 9.61 -5.19 2.24
C LEU A 187 8.20 -4.73 2.63
N GLU A 188 7.53 -5.55 3.43
CA GLU A 188 6.12 -5.37 3.74
C GLU A 188 5.76 -5.83 5.15
N ASP A 189 4.91 -5.07 5.85
CA ASP A 189 4.29 -5.48 7.12
C ASP A 189 5.32 -5.95 8.17
N ILE A 190 6.49 -5.29 8.23
CA ILE A 190 7.55 -5.53 9.23
C ILE A 190 7.49 -4.43 10.28
N ALA A 191 7.41 -4.82 11.56
CA ALA A 191 7.27 -3.89 12.65
C ALA A 191 8.52 -3.00 12.86
N ALA A 192 8.27 -1.73 13.18
CA ALA A 192 9.28 -0.84 13.72
C ALA A 192 9.72 -1.29 15.13
N PRO A 193 10.97 -1.06 15.54
CA PRO A 193 12.02 -0.35 14.80
C PRO A 193 12.83 -1.25 13.85
N ARG A 194 12.63 -2.58 13.84
CA ARG A 194 13.46 -3.52 13.07
C ARG A 194 13.42 -3.24 11.58
N CYS A 195 12.27 -2.84 11.05
CA CYS A 195 12.09 -2.51 9.64
C CYS A 195 13.12 -1.50 9.11
N PHE A 196 13.57 -0.54 9.93
CA PHE A 196 14.56 0.45 9.55
C PHE A 196 15.95 -0.16 9.37
N GLU A 197 16.40 -0.97 10.32
CA GLU A 197 17.71 -1.64 10.24
C GLU A 197 17.74 -2.64 9.08
N ILE A 198 16.69 -3.45 8.96
CA ILE A 198 16.54 -4.44 7.89
C ILE A 198 16.63 -3.76 6.53
N GLU A 199 15.84 -2.70 6.31
CA GLU A 199 15.87 -1.97 5.04
C GLU A 199 17.25 -1.35 4.77
N ALA A 200 17.82 -0.62 5.74
CA ALA A 200 19.09 0.07 5.58
C ALA A 200 20.21 -0.89 5.20
N ARG A 201 20.32 -2.03 5.90
CA ARG A 201 21.36 -3.04 5.66
C ARG A 201 21.14 -3.80 4.37
N LEU A 202 19.90 -4.06 3.97
CA LEU A 202 19.62 -4.69 2.68
C LEU A 202 19.93 -3.74 1.51
N ARG A 203 19.62 -2.45 1.64
CA ARG A 203 20.01 -1.43 0.64
C ARG A 203 21.52 -1.31 0.48
N GLU A 204 22.28 -1.47 1.56
CA GLU A 204 23.76 -1.44 1.52
C GLU A 204 24.36 -2.73 0.91
N GLN A 205 23.75 -3.89 1.20
CA GLN A 205 24.34 -5.20 0.87
C GLN A 205 23.88 -5.80 -0.46
N LEU A 206 22.83 -5.25 -1.08
CA LEU A 206 22.27 -5.77 -2.32
C LEU A 206 22.56 -4.86 -3.52
N ASP A 207 22.68 -5.47 -4.70
CA ASP A 207 22.85 -4.79 -5.98
C ASP A 207 21.52 -4.58 -6.74
N ILE A 208 20.40 -4.68 -6.02
CA ILE A 208 19.03 -4.52 -6.50
C ILE A 208 18.24 -3.60 -5.54
N PRO A 209 17.22 -2.88 -6.03
CA PRO A 209 16.49 -1.93 -5.23
C PRO A 209 15.69 -2.64 -4.14
N VAL A 210 15.81 -2.11 -2.92
CA VAL A 210 15.03 -2.52 -1.75
C VAL A 210 14.10 -1.37 -1.38
N PHE A 211 12.81 -1.65 -1.35
CA PHE A 211 11.76 -0.67 -1.10
C PHE A 211 10.82 -1.20 -0.03
N HIS A 212 10.66 -0.46 1.07
CA HIS A 212 9.63 -0.76 2.05
C HIS A 212 8.34 0.01 1.75
N ASP A 213 7.25 -0.68 1.41
CA ASP A 213 6.01 -0.03 0.93
C ASP A 213 5.29 0.76 2.03
N ASP A 214 5.18 0.21 3.24
CA ASP A 214 4.56 0.93 4.37
C ASP A 214 5.29 2.23 4.76
N GLN A 215 6.58 2.34 4.40
CA GLN A 215 7.36 3.56 4.58
C GLN A 215 7.27 4.46 3.35
N HIS A 216 7.94 4.07 2.27
CA HIS A 216 8.16 4.94 1.11
C HIS A 216 6.92 5.03 0.21
N GLY A 217 6.15 3.94 0.09
CA GLY A 217 4.88 3.93 -0.64
C GLY A 217 3.88 4.88 -0.01
N THR A 218 3.68 4.75 1.31
CA THR A 218 2.82 5.67 2.08
C THR A 218 3.29 7.12 1.92
N ALA A 219 4.58 7.39 2.05
CA ALA A 219 5.14 8.73 1.90
C ALA A 219 4.87 9.35 0.51
N ILE A 220 5.03 8.58 -0.56
CA ILE A 220 4.74 9.01 -1.94
C ILE A 220 3.28 9.43 -2.08
N VAL A 221 2.35 8.58 -1.63
CA VAL A 221 0.91 8.84 -1.83
C VAL A 221 0.45 10.00 -0.96
N VAL A 222 0.95 10.13 0.28
CA VAL A 222 0.68 11.27 1.16
C VAL A 222 1.18 12.57 0.55
N LEU A 223 2.42 12.62 0.05
CA LEU A 223 2.93 13.82 -0.60
C LEU A 223 2.12 14.16 -1.86
N ALA A 224 1.79 13.17 -2.69
CA ALA A 224 1.00 13.39 -3.90
C ALA A 224 -0.40 13.98 -3.58
N ALA A 225 -1.09 13.38 -2.61
CA ALA A 225 -2.39 13.84 -2.13
C ALA A 225 -2.28 15.26 -1.54
N LEU A 226 -1.24 15.54 -0.74
CA LEU A 226 -1.02 16.84 -0.13
C LEU A 226 -0.79 17.93 -1.18
N LEU A 227 0.00 17.67 -2.22
CA LEU A 227 0.23 18.62 -3.31
C LEU A 227 -1.09 19.02 -3.99
N ASN A 228 -1.99 18.07 -4.21
CA ASN A 228 -3.31 18.33 -4.77
C ASN A 228 -4.25 19.03 -3.79
N ALA A 229 -4.24 18.63 -2.51
CA ALA A 229 -5.02 19.31 -1.47
C ALA A 229 -4.60 20.78 -1.32
N LEU A 230 -3.30 21.06 -1.36
CA LEU A 230 -2.75 22.42 -1.32
C LEU A 230 -3.21 23.28 -2.50
N ARG A 231 -3.28 22.71 -3.71
CA ARG A 231 -3.88 23.36 -4.90
C ARG A 231 -5.36 23.69 -4.68
N VAL A 232 -6.13 22.77 -4.08
CA VAL A 232 -7.56 23.00 -3.76
C VAL A 232 -7.73 24.15 -2.78
N VAL A 233 -6.88 24.25 -1.75
CA VAL A 233 -6.99 25.30 -0.72
C VAL A 233 -6.22 26.59 -1.04
N ASP A 234 -5.54 26.66 -2.19
CA ASP A 234 -4.67 27.76 -2.62
C ASP A 234 -3.55 28.09 -1.61
N LYS A 235 -2.88 27.05 -1.12
CA LYS A 235 -1.73 27.15 -0.20
C LYS A 235 -0.48 26.54 -0.83
N ARG A 236 0.69 26.89 -0.28
CA ARG A 236 1.98 26.35 -0.73
C ARG A 236 2.66 25.52 0.34
N LEU A 237 3.27 24.40 -0.06
CA LEU A 237 3.94 23.47 0.85
C LEU A 237 5.01 24.14 1.72
N ASP A 238 5.72 25.13 1.18
CA ASP A 238 6.79 25.84 1.89
C ASP A 238 6.29 26.94 2.85
N ARG A 239 4.96 27.16 2.93
CA ARG A 239 4.31 28.20 3.75
C ARG A 239 3.31 27.66 4.76
N VAL A 240 2.93 26.38 4.66
CA VAL A 240 1.98 25.76 5.58
C VAL A 240 2.65 25.24 6.84
N ARG A 241 1.91 25.27 7.95
CA ARG A 241 2.24 24.51 9.16
C ARG A 241 1.59 23.13 9.11
N ILE A 242 2.42 22.10 9.19
CA ILE A 242 2.00 20.69 9.19
C ILE A 242 2.16 20.14 10.61
N VAL A 243 1.10 19.53 11.13
CA VAL A 243 1.10 18.82 12.41
C VAL A 243 0.86 17.35 12.11
N MET A 244 1.69 16.48 12.67
CA MET A 244 1.66 15.05 12.37
C MET A 244 1.55 14.22 13.63
N SER A 245 0.66 13.23 13.63
CA SER A 245 0.57 12.20 14.67
C SER A 245 1.17 10.89 14.15
N GLY A 246 2.19 10.40 14.84
CA GLY A 246 2.87 9.15 14.54
C GLY A 246 4.31 9.35 14.09
N ALA A 247 5.26 8.87 14.90
CA ALA A 247 6.70 8.89 14.59
C ALA A 247 7.23 7.48 14.24
N GLY A 248 6.35 6.58 13.80
CA GLY A 248 6.71 5.22 13.38
C GLY A 248 7.33 5.17 11.97
N ALA A 249 7.33 3.98 11.36
CA ALA A 249 7.88 3.73 10.03
C ALA A 249 7.31 4.65 8.93
N ALA A 250 5.98 4.63 8.77
CA ALA A 250 5.28 5.49 7.81
C ALA A 250 5.51 6.99 8.10
N GLY A 251 5.32 7.41 9.35
CA GLY A 251 5.48 8.82 9.76
C GLY A 251 6.87 9.36 9.48
N THR A 252 7.92 8.61 9.84
CA THR A 252 9.32 9.00 9.60
C THR A 252 9.59 9.18 8.11
N ALA A 253 9.11 8.27 7.27
CA ALA A 253 9.26 8.36 5.81
C ALA A 253 8.49 9.55 5.22
N ILE A 254 7.27 9.81 5.70
CA ILE A 254 6.47 10.99 5.31
C ILE A 254 7.21 12.28 5.65
N ILE A 255 7.70 12.44 6.89
CA ILE A 255 8.45 13.64 7.31
C ILE A 255 9.65 13.87 6.38
N ARG A 256 10.46 12.85 6.17
CA ARG A 256 11.66 12.93 5.31
C ARG A 256 11.31 13.36 3.90
N LEU A 257 10.25 12.79 3.32
CA LEU A 257 9.84 13.11 1.96
C LEU A 257 9.22 14.50 1.85
N LEU A 258 8.41 14.92 2.83
CA LEU A 258 7.84 16.27 2.89
C LEU A 258 8.94 17.34 2.98
N LEU A 259 9.93 17.14 3.84
CA LEU A 259 11.10 18.03 3.96
C LEU A 259 11.88 18.09 2.66
N ALA A 260 12.11 16.94 2.01
CA ALA A 260 12.78 16.87 0.71
C ALA A 260 12.00 17.58 -0.41
N ALA A 261 10.67 17.54 -0.35
CA ALA A 261 9.78 18.25 -1.28
C ALA A 261 9.64 19.76 -0.97
N GLY A 262 10.19 20.24 0.15
CA GLY A 262 10.29 21.67 0.47
C GLY A 262 9.39 22.16 1.60
N ALA A 263 8.76 21.26 2.37
CA ALA A 263 8.06 21.65 3.60
C ALA A 263 9.03 22.27 4.63
N ARG A 264 8.57 23.26 5.39
CA ARG A 264 9.44 24.06 6.29
C ARG A 264 9.01 24.11 7.75
N ASP A 265 7.72 23.96 8.04
CA ASP A 265 7.15 23.97 9.38
C ASP A 265 6.39 22.66 9.61
N LEU A 266 7.02 21.73 10.34
CA LEU A 266 6.47 20.43 10.70
C LEU A 266 6.60 20.27 12.21
N VAL A 267 5.52 19.85 12.88
CA VAL A 267 5.52 19.44 14.29
C VAL A 267 5.01 18.01 14.36
N VAL A 268 5.73 17.14 15.06
CA VAL A 268 5.42 15.71 15.15
C VAL A 268 5.15 15.36 16.60
N SER A 269 4.10 14.58 16.85
CA SER A 269 3.85 13.96 18.15
C SER A 269 3.84 12.44 18.05
N ASP A 270 4.31 11.80 19.10
CA ASP A 270 4.10 10.38 19.35
C ASP A 270 3.21 10.18 20.60
N ILE A 271 3.23 8.98 21.18
CA ILE A 271 2.42 8.63 22.35
C ILE A 271 2.71 9.51 23.58
N ASP A 272 3.90 10.09 23.68
CA ASP A 272 4.35 10.89 24.83
C ASP A 272 4.22 12.41 24.56
N GLY A 273 3.57 12.80 23.45
CA GLY A 273 3.34 14.19 23.07
C GLY A 273 4.29 14.68 21.97
N VAL A 274 4.46 16.00 21.85
CA VAL A 274 5.31 16.62 20.84
C VAL A 274 6.77 16.18 21.03
N VAL A 275 7.41 15.78 19.92
CA VAL A 275 8.79 15.34 19.87
C VAL A 275 9.70 16.57 19.90
N THR A 276 10.46 16.74 20.98
CA THR A 276 11.42 17.83 21.18
C THR A 276 12.80 17.28 21.52
N THR A 277 13.86 18.07 21.32
CA THR A 277 15.25 17.61 21.55
C THR A 277 15.60 17.38 23.03
N ASP A 278 14.87 18.02 23.94
CA ASP A 278 15.07 17.97 25.38
C ASP A 278 14.17 16.93 26.09
N ARG A 279 13.23 16.30 25.38
CA ARG A 279 12.36 15.28 25.94
C ARG A 279 13.16 14.01 26.30
N PRO A 280 12.94 13.40 27.48
CA PRO A 280 13.55 12.11 27.82
C PRO A 280 13.20 11.02 26.80
N GLY A 281 14.11 10.08 26.55
CA GLY A 281 13.87 8.90 25.69
C GLY A 281 14.05 9.13 24.18
N ILE A 282 14.45 10.33 23.76
CA ILE A 282 14.69 10.66 22.34
C ILE A 282 15.98 10.00 21.85
N THR A 283 15.83 8.93 21.07
CA THR A 283 16.92 8.12 20.51
C THR A 283 16.59 7.66 19.08
N GLY A 284 17.58 7.19 18.33
CA GLY A 284 17.38 6.65 16.98
C GLY A 284 16.65 7.63 16.04
N GLU A 285 15.59 7.16 15.38
CA GLU A 285 14.78 7.97 14.46
C GLU A 285 14.07 9.14 15.16
N LEU A 286 13.67 9.02 16.44
CA LEU A 286 13.06 10.13 17.19
C LEU A 286 14.04 11.29 17.38
N ALA A 287 15.33 11.00 17.58
CA ALA A 287 16.36 12.03 17.68
C ALA A 287 16.56 12.76 16.36
N TRP A 288 16.49 12.03 15.24
CA TRP A 288 16.50 12.65 13.91
C TRP A 288 15.27 13.55 13.72
N ILE A 289 14.07 13.08 14.08
CA ILE A 289 12.83 13.87 13.97
C ILE A 289 12.93 15.15 14.81
N ALA A 290 13.34 15.04 16.09
CA ALA A 290 13.48 16.20 16.98
C ALA A 290 14.45 17.26 16.43
N ALA A 291 15.55 16.83 15.78
CA ALA A 291 16.55 17.74 15.22
C ALA A 291 16.13 18.40 13.89
N HIS A 292 15.17 17.83 13.16
CA HIS A 292 14.79 18.29 11.82
C HIS A 292 13.38 18.89 11.74
N THR A 293 12.59 18.74 12.79
CA THR A 293 11.22 19.27 12.90
C THR A 293 11.11 20.24 14.09
N ASN A 294 9.91 20.76 14.33
CA ASN A 294 9.55 21.60 15.48
C ASN A 294 10.48 22.81 15.70
N ARG A 295 10.71 23.59 14.65
CA ARG A 295 11.62 24.76 14.68
C ARG A 295 11.19 25.88 15.63
N VAL A 296 9.93 25.87 16.03
CA VAL A 296 9.33 26.86 16.94
C VAL A 296 9.36 26.40 18.40
N ASP A 297 9.99 25.25 18.69
CA ASP A 297 10.13 24.67 20.03
C ASP A 297 8.78 24.58 20.75
N LEU A 298 7.79 23.98 20.07
CA LEU A 298 6.46 23.77 20.62
C LEU A 298 6.49 22.54 21.53
N HIS A 299 5.87 22.65 22.69
CA HIS A 299 5.79 21.59 23.69
C HIS A 299 4.32 21.19 23.94
N GLY A 300 4.11 20.04 24.56
CA GLY A 300 2.80 19.59 25.01
C GLY A 300 2.18 18.52 24.11
N THR A 301 0.87 18.58 23.95
CA THR A 301 0.05 17.57 23.29
C THR A 301 -0.21 17.89 21.82
N ILE A 302 -0.58 16.88 21.04
CA ILE A 302 -1.01 17.06 19.64
C ILE A 302 -2.20 18.02 19.51
N ARG A 303 -3.11 18.04 20.49
CA ARG A 303 -4.29 18.92 20.51
C ARG A 303 -3.93 20.39 20.76
N GLU A 304 -2.79 20.65 21.38
CA GLU A 304 -2.24 22.00 21.51
C GLU A 304 -1.46 22.39 20.24
N ALA A 305 -0.70 21.45 19.67
CA ALA A 305 0.07 21.68 18.44
C ALA A 305 -0.81 21.99 17.22
N ILE A 306 -2.01 21.40 17.13
CA ILE A 306 -2.91 21.52 15.97
C ILE A 306 -3.57 22.90 15.84
N VAL A 307 -3.56 23.73 16.89
CA VAL A 307 -4.19 25.05 16.88
C VAL A 307 -3.51 25.95 15.84
N GLY A 308 -4.31 26.44 14.88
CA GLY A 308 -3.83 27.24 13.75
C GLY A 308 -2.96 26.49 12.73
N ALA A 309 -2.88 25.15 12.79
CA ALA A 309 -2.20 24.36 11.77
C ALA A 309 -2.98 24.37 10.45
N ASP A 310 -2.29 24.36 9.32
CA ASP A 310 -2.90 24.27 7.99
C ASP A 310 -3.22 22.82 7.61
N VAL A 311 -2.39 21.90 8.07
CA VAL A 311 -2.43 20.48 7.67
C VAL A 311 -2.27 19.61 8.91
N PHE A 312 -3.16 18.63 9.07
CA PHE A 312 -2.99 17.51 9.97
C PHE A 312 -2.76 16.23 9.17
N ILE A 313 -1.76 15.43 9.55
CA ILE A 313 -1.51 14.10 8.99
C ILE A 313 -1.42 13.09 10.14
N GLY A 314 -2.35 12.15 10.20
CA GLY A 314 -2.36 11.05 11.14
C GLY A 314 -1.91 9.76 10.46
N VAL A 315 -0.95 9.06 11.08
CA VAL A 315 -0.51 7.70 10.71
C VAL A 315 -0.22 6.88 11.98
N SER A 316 -1.11 6.99 12.98
CA SER A 316 -0.86 6.48 14.32
C SER A 316 -1.97 5.54 14.82
N ALA A 317 -2.95 6.09 15.51
CA ALA A 317 -3.96 5.36 16.28
C ALA A 317 -5.33 6.04 16.15
N PRO A 318 -6.44 5.33 16.43
CA PRO A 318 -7.77 5.94 16.42
C PRO A 318 -7.95 7.03 17.47
N ASP A 319 -8.88 7.95 17.21
CA ASP A 319 -9.40 8.95 18.15
C ASP A 319 -8.35 9.87 18.82
N VAL A 320 -7.27 10.18 18.11
CA VAL A 320 -6.19 11.06 18.57
C VAL A 320 -6.67 12.51 18.69
N ILE A 321 -7.46 12.98 17.72
CA ILE A 321 -8.06 14.31 17.70
C ILE A 321 -9.58 14.21 17.47
N THR A 322 -10.30 15.26 17.82
CA THR A 322 -11.76 15.36 17.69
C THR A 322 -12.15 16.38 16.63
N GLY A 323 -13.42 16.40 16.20
CA GLY A 323 -13.93 17.48 15.35
C GLY A 323 -13.75 18.88 15.96
N GLU A 324 -13.84 19.03 17.28
CA GLU A 324 -13.55 20.29 17.97
C GLU A 324 -12.09 20.72 17.82
N ASP A 325 -11.14 19.78 17.86
CA ASP A 325 -9.74 20.06 17.59
C ASP A 325 -9.53 20.56 16.15
N VAL A 326 -10.20 19.94 15.17
CA VAL A 326 -10.16 20.37 13.76
C VAL A 326 -10.75 21.79 13.60
N SER A 327 -11.78 22.14 14.35
CA SER A 327 -12.38 23.49 14.32
C SER A 327 -11.41 24.61 14.73
N ARG A 328 -10.33 24.28 15.44
CA ARG A 328 -9.28 25.21 15.90
C ARG A 328 -8.09 25.31 14.94
N MET A 329 -8.11 24.57 13.84
CA MET A 329 -7.11 24.68 12.76
C MET A 329 -7.27 25.98 11.96
N ALA A 330 -6.30 26.27 11.09
CA ALA A 330 -6.39 27.40 10.18
C ALA A 330 -7.58 27.26 9.21
N GLU A 331 -8.07 28.39 8.69
CA GLU A 331 -9.10 28.40 7.65
C GLU A 331 -8.65 27.58 6.43
N ARG A 332 -9.59 26.84 5.83
CA ARG A 332 -9.32 25.92 4.72
C ARG A 332 -8.22 24.90 5.09
N SER A 333 -8.33 24.29 6.26
CA SER A 333 -7.42 23.25 6.72
C SER A 333 -7.57 21.95 5.92
N ILE A 334 -6.51 21.15 5.94
CA ILE A 334 -6.43 19.82 5.33
C ILE A 334 -6.25 18.79 6.44
N VAL A 335 -7.03 17.72 6.42
CA VAL A 335 -6.97 16.63 7.41
C VAL A 335 -6.79 15.30 6.71
N PHE A 336 -5.65 14.65 6.91
CA PHE A 336 -5.40 13.28 6.48
C PHE A 336 -5.44 12.37 7.72
N ALA A 337 -6.45 11.52 7.84
CA ALA A 337 -6.61 10.57 8.95
C ALA A 337 -6.45 9.14 8.42
N LEU A 338 -5.24 8.59 8.50
CA LEU A 338 -4.81 7.43 7.73
C LEU A 338 -4.69 6.14 8.55
N ALA A 339 -4.91 6.18 9.87
CA ALA A 339 -5.03 4.97 10.66
C ALA A 339 -6.16 4.06 10.13
N ASN A 340 -5.91 2.74 10.17
CA ASN A 340 -6.86 1.71 9.79
C ASN A 340 -7.02 0.70 10.92
N PRO A 341 -8.22 0.12 11.12
CA PRO A 341 -9.47 0.42 10.40
C PRO A 341 -10.14 1.74 10.84
N ASP A 342 -9.80 2.22 12.04
CA ASP A 342 -10.40 3.38 12.67
C ASP A 342 -9.43 4.58 12.58
N PRO A 343 -9.81 5.69 11.91
CA PRO A 343 -8.94 6.85 11.72
C PRO A 343 -8.69 7.67 12.99
N GLU A 344 -7.69 8.55 12.95
CA GLU A 344 -7.31 9.46 14.05
C GLU A 344 -8.43 10.44 14.46
N VAL A 345 -9.40 10.66 13.57
CA VAL A 345 -10.60 11.46 13.78
C VAL A 345 -11.69 10.95 12.86
N ASP A 346 -12.95 10.96 13.32
CA ASP A 346 -14.08 10.62 12.47
C ASP A 346 -14.10 11.52 11.21
N PRO A 347 -14.04 10.94 9.98
CA PRO A 347 -13.96 11.74 8.76
C PRO A 347 -15.18 12.64 8.54
N ALA A 348 -16.37 12.24 9.00
CA ALA A 348 -17.58 13.04 8.89
C ALA A 348 -17.59 14.21 9.88
N GLU A 349 -16.98 14.06 11.07
CA GLU A 349 -16.74 15.18 11.97
C GLU A 349 -15.69 16.15 11.43
N ALA A 350 -14.55 15.63 10.95
CA ALA A 350 -13.49 16.45 10.37
C ALA A 350 -13.98 17.27 9.17
N SER A 351 -14.81 16.67 8.31
CA SER A 351 -15.35 17.31 7.10
C SER A 351 -16.30 18.49 7.39
N ARG A 352 -16.74 18.67 8.65
CA ARG A 352 -17.53 19.86 9.04
C ARG A 352 -16.69 21.12 9.14
N TYR A 353 -15.38 20.97 9.33
CA TYR A 353 -14.47 22.07 9.64
C TYR A 353 -13.30 22.18 8.65
N ALA A 354 -12.77 21.04 8.19
CA ALA A 354 -11.69 21.00 7.20
C ALA A 354 -12.21 21.16 5.77
N ALA A 355 -11.42 21.83 4.92
CA ALA A 355 -11.77 21.98 3.50
C ALA A 355 -11.49 20.72 2.68
N VAL A 356 -10.51 19.91 3.10
CA VAL A 356 -10.16 18.65 2.45
C VAL A 356 -9.92 17.60 3.52
N VAL A 357 -10.57 16.44 3.37
CA VAL A 357 -10.38 15.28 4.23
C VAL A 357 -9.97 14.08 3.36
N ALA A 358 -8.97 13.32 3.81
CA ALA A 358 -8.53 12.09 3.18
C ALA A 358 -8.33 10.99 4.24
N THR A 359 -8.53 9.74 3.83
CA THR A 359 -8.43 8.59 4.74
C THR A 359 -7.75 7.39 4.09
N GLY A 360 -7.37 6.38 4.87
CA GLY A 360 -6.94 5.09 4.33
C GLY A 360 -8.09 4.20 3.83
N ARG A 361 -9.34 4.55 4.16
CA ARG A 361 -10.52 3.71 3.91
C ARG A 361 -11.08 3.94 2.51
N SER A 362 -11.63 2.88 1.91
CA SER A 362 -12.20 2.91 0.56
C SER A 362 -13.65 3.40 0.50
N ASP A 363 -14.32 3.51 1.64
CA ASP A 363 -15.71 3.97 1.75
C ASP A 363 -15.84 5.49 1.84
N TYR A 364 -14.72 6.23 1.92
CA TYR A 364 -14.67 7.68 1.88
C TYR A 364 -13.99 8.20 0.60
N PRO A 365 -14.28 9.44 0.16
CA PRO A 365 -13.51 10.12 -0.86
C PRO A 365 -12.02 10.23 -0.47
N ASN A 366 -11.17 10.47 -1.46
CA ASN A 366 -9.73 10.70 -1.26
C ASN A 366 -9.03 9.56 -0.49
N GLN A 367 -9.25 8.32 -0.91
CA GLN A 367 -8.50 7.20 -0.34
C GLN A 367 -7.00 7.37 -0.65
N ILE A 368 -6.19 7.36 0.41
CA ILE A 368 -4.73 7.26 0.34
C ILE A 368 -4.37 5.79 0.47
N ASN A 369 -3.87 5.21 -0.62
CA ASN A 369 -3.58 3.78 -0.72
C ASN A 369 -2.27 3.55 -1.47
N ASN A 370 -1.36 2.79 -0.86
CA ASN A 370 0.00 2.53 -1.38
C ASN A 370 0.00 1.84 -2.75
N VAL A 371 -1.11 1.20 -3.14
CA VAL A 371 -1.31 0.65 -4.50
C VAL A 371 -1.10 1.71 -5.59
N LEU A 372 -1.35 2.99 -5.30
CA LEU A 372 -1.09 4.08 -6.24
C LEU A 372 0.41 4.28 -6.54
N ALA A 373 1.30 3.81 -5.66
CA ALA A 373 2.74 4.02 -5.76
C ALA A 373 3.49 2.76 -6.20
N PHE A 374 3.49 1.68 -5.40
CA PHE A 374 4.46 0.59 -5.55
C PHE A 374 4.50 -0.07 -6.94
N PRO A 375 3.38 -0.30 -7.68
CA PRO A 375 3.46 -0.94 -8.97
C PRO A 375 4.21 -0.07 -9.99
N GLY A 376 3.94 1.23 -9.99
CA GLY A 376 4.59 2.20 -10.86
C GLY A 376 6.05 2.43 -10.48
N VAL A 377 6.33 2.56 -9.17
CA VAL A 377 7.70 2.74 -8.67
C VAL A 377 8.59 1.57 -9.09
N PHE A 378 8.19 0.33 -8.80
CA PHE A 378 8.99 -0.82 -9.22
C PHE A 378 9.08 -0.97 -10.73
N ARG A 379 8.01 -0.69 -11.49
CA ARG A 379 8.09 -0.72 -12.95
C ARG A 379 9.18 0.23 -13.45
N GLY A 380 9.20 1.46 -12.94
CA GLY A 380 10.23 2.46 -13.25
C GLY A 380 11.65 2.01 -12.86
N LEU A 381 11.81 1.48 -11.65
CA LEU A 381 13.10 0.95 -11.16
C LEU A 381 13.60 -0.22 -12.02
N LEU A 382 12.70 -1.14 -12.39
CA LEU A 382 13.03 -2.31 -13.19
C LEU A 382 13.38 -1.94 -14.63
N ASP A 383 12.68 -0.96 -15.20
CA ASP A 383 12.96 -0.44 -16.54
C ASP A 383 14.28 0.33 -16.61
N ALA A 384 14.60 1.08 -15.56
CA ALA A 384 15.88 1.76 -15.43
C ALA A 384 17.05 0.82 -15.09
N GLN A 385 16.77 -0.43 -14.72
CA GLN A 385 17.73 -1.32 -14.07
C GLN A 385 18.42 -0.67 -12.87
N SER A 386 17.68 0.16 -12.12
CA SER A 386 18.20 0.83 -10.93
C SER A 386 18.68 -0.21 -9.93
N LYS A 387 19.73 0.14 -9.18
CA LYS A 387 20.21 -0.64 -8.02
C LYS A 387 19.73 -0.05 -6.69
N GLU A 388 19.20 1.17 -6.73
CA GLU A 388 18.90 1.96 -5.53
C GLU A 388 17.51 2.58 -5.61
N VAL A 389 16.99 2.95 -4.44
CA VAL A 389 15.81 3.80 -4.28
C VAL A 389 16.26 5.10 -3.62
N THR A 390 16.18 6.22 -4.34
CA THR A 390 16.68 7.51 -3.86
C THR A 390 15.54 8.48 -3.56
N THR A 391 15.76 9.44 -2.66
CA THR A 391 14.76 10.47 -2.34
C THR A 391 14.27 11.25 -3.57
N PRO A 392 15.13 11.65 -4.53
CA PRO A 392 14.66 12.27 -5.77
C PRO A 392 13.69 11.40 -6.58
N MET A 393 13.89 10.08 -6.62
CA MET A 393 12.94 9.16 -7.29
C MET A 393 11.58 9.14 -6.58
N LEU A 394 11.57 9.14 -5.24
CA LEU A 394 10.34 9.16 -4.44
C LEU A 394 9.58 10.49 -4.64
N VAL A 395 10.28 11.62 -4.64
CA VAL A 395 9.69 12.94 -4.92
C VAL A 395 9.13 12.99 -6.34
N ALA A 396 9.87 12.48 -7.33
CA ALA A 396 9.41 12.39 -8.71
C ALA A 396 8.15 11.51 -8.85
N ALA A 397 8.09 10.38 -8.15
CA ALA A 397 6.91 9.52 -8.10
C ALA A 397 5.69 10.27 -7.54
N ALA A 398 5.86 11.01 -6.45
CA ALA A 398 4.78 11.76 -5.82
C ALA A 398 4.26 12.89 -6.73
N HIS A 399 5.15 13.65 -7.37
CA HIS A 399 4.75 14.68 -8.34
C HIS A 399 4.03 14.09 -9.56
N ALA A 400 4.50 12.97 -10.09
CA ALA A 400 3.85 12.29 -11.20
C ALA A 400 2.46 11.79 -10.82
N LEU A 401 2.32 11.18 -9.64
CA LEU A 401 1.02 10.74 -9.12
C LEU A 401 0.05 11.90 -8.92
N ALA A 402 0.52 13.02 -8.33
CA ALA A 402 -0.29 14.22 -8.16
C ALA A 402 -0.77 14.79 -9.50
N GLY A 403 0.12 14.81 -10.50
CA GLY A 403 -0.14 15.33 -11.84
C GLY A 403 -1.10 14.49 -12.70
N VAL A 404 -1.46 13.28 -12.26
CA VAL A 404 -2.53 12.49 -12.91
C VAL A 404 -3.88 13.19 -12.74
N VAL A 405 -4.12 13.83 -11.60
CA VAL A 405 -5.35 14.60 -11.33
C VAL A 405 -5.23 15.97 -11.97
N LYS A 406 -6.03 16.20 -13.02
CA LYS A 406 -6.00 17.42 -13.80
C LYS A 406 -6.77 18.57 -13.12
N ASP A 407 -6.48 19.80 -13.51
CA ASP A 407 -7.11 21.00 -12.95
C ASP A 407 -8.65 20.98 -13.13
N GLU A 408 -9.17 20.35 -14.18
CA GLU A 408 -10.60 20.35 -14.48
C GLU A 408 -11.42 19.39 -13.60
N GLU A 409 -10.77 18.40 -12.99
CA GLU A 409 -11.41 17.41 -12.11
C GLU A 409 -11.02 17.58 -10.64
N LEU A 410 -9.94 18.31 -10.37
CA LEU A 410 -9.43 18.57 -9.02
C LEU A 410 -10.47 19.31 -8.17
N ASN A 411 -10.84 18.70 -7.04
CA ASN A 411 -11.70 19.32 -6.04
C ASN A 411 -11.49 18.69 -4.66
N ALA A 412 -12.16 19.20 -3.63
CA ALA A 412 -12.01 18.74 -2.24
C ALA A 412 -12.31 17.24 -2.03
N ALA A 413 -13.12 16.62 -2.89
CA ALA A 413 -13.45 15.20 -2.85
C ALA A 413 -12.68 14.35 -3.88
N TYR A 414 -11.77 14.97 -4.67
CA TYR A 414 -10.97 14.30 -5.68
C TYR A 414 -9.55 14.90 -5.75
N ILE A 415 -8.71 14.54 -4.77
CA ILE A 415 -7.27 14.89 -4.73
C ILE A 415 -6.36 13.70 -5.03
N THR A 416 -6.88 12.48 -4.95
CA THR A 416 -6.18 11.23 -5.32
C THR A 416 -6.91 10.56 -6.48
N PRO A 417 -6.19 10.11 -7.52
CA PRO A 417 -6.81 9.39 -8.62
C PRO A 417 -7.26 8.00 -8.16
N SER A 418 -8.19 7.40 -8.90
CA SER A 418 -8.53 5.98 -8.69
C SER A 418 -7.32 5.10 -8.96
N VAL A 419 -7.15 4.01 -8.18
CA VAL A 419 -6.15 2.95 -8.47
C VAL A 419 -6.35 2.32 -9.85
N PHE A 420 -7.54 2.44 -10.44
CA PHE A 420 -7.85 1.94 -11.78
C PHE A 420 -7.67 2.99 -12.88
N HIS A 421 -7.25 4.21 -12.54
CA HIS A 421 -6.99 5.24 -13.54
C HIS A 421 -5.84 4.81 -14.44
N ALA A 422 -6.09 4.78 -15.76
CA ALA A 422 -5.20 4.14 -16.74
C ALA A 422 -3.76 4.69 -16.71
N ASP A 423 -3.61 5.99 -16.41
CA ASP A 423 -2.31 6.66 -16.47
C ASP A 423 -1.48 6.57 -15.18
N VAL A 424 -2.04 6.13 -14.04
CA VAL A 424 -1.37 6.23 -12.73
C VAL A 424 -0.03 5.52 -12.72
N HIS A 425 -0.03 4.21 -13.00
CA HIS A 425 1.18 3.41 -12.88
C HIS A 425 2.19 3.73 -13.98
N THR A 426 1.72 4.09 -15.18
CA THR A 426 2.59 4.48 -16.30
C THR A 426 3.26 5.83 -16.05
N ALA A 427 2.54 6.82 -15.50
CA ALA A 427 3.10 8.13 -15.16
C ALA A 427 4.15 8.02 -14.05
N VAL A 428 3.82 7.30 -12.97
CA VAL A 428 4.77 7.04 -11.87
C VAL A 428 6.00 6.29 -12.37
N ALA A 429 5.82 5.24 -13.17
CA ALA A 429 6.94 4.48 -13.74
C ALA A 429 7.86 5.33 -14.62
N ALA A 430 7.29 6.18 -15.47
CA ALA A 430 8.06 7.06 -16.34
C ALA A 430 8.89 8.08 -15.53
N ALA A 431 8.29 8.68 -14.50
CA ALA A 431 8.98 9.63 -13.64
C ALA A 431 10.10 8.99 -12.83
N VAL A 432 9.85 7.83 -12.23
CA VAL A 432 10.87 7.07 -11.49
C VAL A 432 12.00 6.62 -12.41
N ARG A 433 11.68 6.09 -13.59
CA ARG A 433 12.69 5.70 -14.59
C ARG A 433 13.59 6.86 -14.98
N THR A 434 13.00 8.02 -15.25
CA THR A 434 13.73 9.25 -15.61
C THR A 434 14.63 9.70 -14.45
N ALA A 435 14.08 9.75 -13.23
CA ALA A 435 14.85 10.12 -12.03
C ALA A 435 15.99 9.12 -11.71
N ALA A 436 15.85 7.87 -12.14
CA ALA A 436 16.88 6.84 -12.05
C ALA A 436 17.95 6.90 -13.14
N GLY A 437 17.86 7.86 -14.08
CA GLY A 437 18.76 7.94 -15.23
C GLY A 437 18.52 6.85 -16.29
N GLY A 438 17.36 6.20 -16.25
CA GLY A 438 16.94 5.23 -17.25
C GLY A 438 16.56 5.86 -18.59
N PRO A 439 16.42 5.06 -19.65
CA PRO A 439 16.11 5.56 -20.99
C PRO A 439 14.68 6.14 -21.05
N VAL A 440 14.49 7.18 -21.87
CA VAL A 440 13.20 7.85 -22.05
C VAL A 440 12.18 6.90 -22.70
N GLU A 441 12.60 6.20 -23.75
CA GLU A 441 11.85 5.14 -24.42
C GLU A 441 12.44 3.76 -24.11
N LEU A 442 11.58 2.77 -23.89
CA LEU A 442 12.01 1.40 -23.71
C LEU A 442 12.32 0.77 -25.08
N PRO A 443 13.42 -0.01 -25.20
CA PRO A 443 13.66 -0.80 -26.40
C PRO A 443 12.43 -1.67 -26.69
N LYS A 444 11.97 -1.71 -27.94
CA LYS A 444 10.92 -2.66 -28.34
C LYS A 444 11.49 -4.06 -28.17
N ASP A 445 10.71 -5.00 -27.62
CA ASP A 445 11.15 -6.39 -27.37
C ASP A 445 11.61 -7.15 -28.64
N THR A 446 11.52 -6.53 -29.82
CA THR A 446 12.04 -7.02 -31.12
C THR A 446 13.48 -6.58 -31.44
N GLU A 447 14.09 -5.67 -30.68
CA GLU A 447 15.46 -5.19 -30.89
C GLU A 447 16.47 -5.92 -30.00
N VAL A 448 16.46 -7.25 -30.05
CA VAL A 448 17.52 -8.08 -29.47
C VAL A 448 18.35 -8.62 -30.64
N GLU A 449 19.36 -7.85 -31.06
CA GLU A 449 20.47 -8.37 -31.89
C GLU A 449 21.48 -9.16 -31.04
#